data_AF-A0AAV9P271-F1
#
_entry.id   AF-A0AAV9P271-F1
#
_cell.length_a   1.000
_cell.length_b   1.000
_cell.length_c   1.000
_cell.angle_alpha   90.00
_cell.angle_beta   90.00
_cell.angle_gamma   90.00
#
_symmetry.space_group_name_H-M   'P 1'
#
loop_
_entity.id
_entity.type
_entity.pdbx_description
1 polymer ?
#
loop_
_entity_poly.entity_id
_entity_poly.type
_entity_poly.pdbx_seq_one_letter_code
_entity_poly.pdbx_strand_id
1 'polypeptide(L)'
;MATSSTTQIQPPDLETIEAAKRKAAFQAVSDHFTSNMTFIGIGSGSTIVYGVEAIKAHLAQNPPQAGHMNWFIPTGWNSKKVIEAAGLIPLAFDSLPADAMMDVCFDGADEVDDELNCIKGGGACLFQEKLVACRSRKFVCIADYRKAQRRLLTQWPSIPIEVAPIAYKSVMEALKAMGSMSPQLREHSLSKTGPIQTDQSFYIIDAPFKQLLTRTDVEKGQDGGGKDGVWDVDTLAKRIKEINGVLEVGLFHGQNGDEVASTEVKGKDTKGECFAQRQNYEGRQAWTYQGRDFERENERGGKKAA
;
A
#
# COMPACT_ATOMS: atom_id res chain seq x y z
N MET A 1 4.23 -51.10 -7.11
CA MET A 1 3.18 -50.11 -7.42
C MET A 1 2.78 -49.47 -6.10
N ALA A 2 2.82 -48.17 -5.85
CA ALA A 2 3.09 -46.98 -6.66
C ALA A 2 3.99 -46.03 -5.83
N THR A 3 4.94 -45.37 -6.50
CA THR A 3 5.78 -44.32 -5.90
C THR A 3 4.99 -43.01 -5.87
N SER A 4 4.71 -42.48 -4.68
CA SER A 4 4.05 -41.17 -4.55
C SER A 4 5.01 -40.06 -5.00
N SER A 5 4.69 -39.42 -6.11
CA SER A 5 5.39 -38.21 -6.54
C SER A 5 4.94 -37.05 -5.66
N THR A 6 5.79 -36.66 -4.70
CA THR A 6 5.65 -35.41 -3.97
C THR A 6 5.86 -34.27 -4.97
N THR A 7 4.78 -33.59 -5.36
CA THR A 7 4.85 -32.40 -6.20
C THR A 7 5.62 -31.32 -5.45
N GLN A 8 6.90 -31.15 -5.78
CA GLN A 8 7.66 -30.01 -5.28
C GLN A 8 7.12 -28.74 -5.93
N ILE A 9 6.56 -27.86 -5.11
CA ILE A 9 6.16 -26.52 -5.55
C ILE A 9 7.47 -25.75 -5.84
N GLN A 10 7.77 -25.53 -7.11
CA GLN A 10 8.91 -24.71 -7.51
C GLN A 10 8.68 -23.27 -7.05
N PRO A 11 9.73 -22.57 -6.59
CA PRO A 11 9.63 -21.15 -6.27
C PRO A 11 9.15 -20.37 -7.50
N PRO A 12 8.32 -19.32 -7.32
CA PRO A 12 7.80 -18.56 -8.43
C PRO A 12 8.94 -17.91 -9.22
N ASP A 13 8.87 -18.03 -10.54
CA ASP A 13 9.84 -17.46 -11.46
C ASP A 13 9.85 -15.91 -11.36
N LEU A 14 11.06 -15.35 -11.19
CA LEU A 14 11.27 -13.90 -11.02
C LEU A 14 10.84 -13.12 -12.26
N GLU A 15 11.04 -13.68 -13.46
CA GLU A 15 10.64 -13.03 -14.71
C GLU A 15 9.12 -12.89 -14.78
N THR A 16 8.39 -13.93 -14.35
CA THR A 16 6.93 -13.91 -14.23
C THR A 16 6.44 -12.85 -13.23
N ILE A 17 7.14 -12.64 -12.11
CA ILE A 17 6.78 -11.64 -11.10
C ILE A 17 6.95 -10.21 -11.62
N GLU A 18 8.09 -9.90 -12.23
CA GLU A 18 8.34 -8.56 -12.78
C GLU A 18 7.38 -8.24 -13.95
N ALA A 19 7.06 -9.23 -14.77
CA ALA A 19 6.02 -9.11 -15.80
C ALA A 19 4.64 -8.79 -15.19
N ALA A 20 4.26 -9.47 -14.10
CA ALA A 20 3.00 -9.22 -13.39
C ALA A 20 2.95 -7.81 -12.77
N LYS A 21 4.03 -7.36 -12.13
CA LYS A 21 4.17 -5.99 -11.61
C LYS A 21 3.99 -4.96 -12.71
N ARG A 22 4.69 -5.14 -13.83
CA ARG A 22 4.60 -4.23 -14.97
C ARG A 22 3.21 -4.20 -15.57
N LYS A 23 2.57 -5.36 -15.77
CA LYS A 23 1.18 -5.43 -16.28
C LYS A 23 0.21 -4.68 -15.37
N ALA A 24 0.26 -4.94 -14.05
CA ALA A 24 -0.59 -4.25 -13.08
C ALA A 24 -0.37 -2.73 -13.10
N ALA A 25 0.87 -2.28 -13.21
CA ALA A 25 1.20 -0.86 -13.24
C ALA A 25 0.67 -0.15 -14.50
N PHE A 26 0.86 -0.74 -15.67
CA PHE A 26 0.35 -0.17 -16.93
C PHE A 26 -1.18 -0.11 -16.95
N GLN A 27 -1.85 -1.15 -16.45
CA GLN A 27 -3.31 -1.16 -16.34
C GLN A 27 -3.80 -0.08 -15.37
N ALA A 28 -3.21 -0.01 -14.17
CA ALA A 28 -3.57 1.00 -13.16
C ALA A 28 -3.46 2.43 -13.70
N VAL A 29 -2.37 2.74 -14.42
CA VAL A 29 -2.19 4.06 -15.04
C VAL A 29 -3.18 4.28 -16.17
N SER A 30 -3.43 3.29 -17.04
CA SER A 30 -4.43 3.39 -18.10
C SER A 30 -5.82 3.73 -17.56
N ASP A 31 -6.22 3.14 -16.44
CA ASP A 31 -7.57 3.26 -15.90
C ASP A 31 -7.75 4.50 -15.00
N HIS A 32 -6.67 5.03 -14.43
CA HIS A 32 -6.74 6.00 -13.34
C HIS A 32 -5.84 7.23 -13.49
N PHE A 33 -5.09 7.36 -14.58
CA PHE A 33 -4.29 8.55 -14.87
C PHE A 33 -4.73 9.20 -16.18
N THR A 34 -4.77 10.53 -16.17
CA THR A 34 -5.07 11.35 -17.35
C THR A 34 -4.17 12.58 -17.35
N SER A 35 -3.78 13.06 -18.53
CA SER A 35 -2.83 14.17 -18.67
C SER A 35 -3.31 15.51 -18.12
N ASN A 36 -4.60 15.65 -17.79
CA ASN A 36 -5.18 16.83 -17.14
C ASN A 36 -5.08 16.82 -15.60
N MET A 37 -4.58 15.74 -14.99
CA MET A 37 -4.33 15.70 -13.55
C MET A 37 -3.18 16.63 -13.18
N THR A 38 -3.28 17.35 -12.07
CA THR A 38 -2.28 18.34 -11.66
C THR A 38 -1.31 17.77 -10.63
N PHE A 39 -1.81 17.05 -9.62
CA PHE A 39 -0.99 16.59 -8.49
C PHE A 39 -1.13 15.08 -8.34
N ILE A 40 -0.03 14.35 -8.49
CA ILE A 40 -0.02 12.88 -8.53
C ILE A 40 0.95 12.34 -7.49
N GLY A 41 0.45 11.58 -6.52
CA GLY A 41 1.28 10.89 -5.53
C GLY A 41 1.98 9.68 -6.13
N ILE A 42 3.27 9.51 -5.85
CA ILE A 42 4.09 8.40 -6.35
C ILE A 42 4.75 7.67 -5.20
N GLY A 43 4.42 6.39 -5.07
CA GLY A 43 4.91 5.45 -4.08
C GLY A 43 6.42 5.16 -4.12
N SER A 44 6.90 4.36 -3.16
CA SER A 44 8.34 4.08 -2.97
C SER A 44 8.75 2.63 -3.29
N GLY A 45 7.80 1.76 -3.64
CA GLY A 45 8.04 0.33 -3.86
C GLY A 45 8.68 -0.01 -5.22
N SER A 46 9.29 -1.20 -5.32
CA SER A 46 9.88 -1.70 -6.59
C SER A 46 8.90 -1.74 -7.76
N THR A 47 7.63 -2.03 -7.48
CA THR A 47 6.56 -2.02 -8.48
C THR A 47 6.29 -0.63 -9.06
N ILE A 48 6.57 0.44 -8.31
CA ILE A 48 6.28 1.82 -8.73
C ILE A 48 7.18 2.32 -9.84
N VAL A 49 8.35 1.70 -10.02
CA VAL A 49 9.20 1.96 -11.20
C VAL A 49 8.41 1.75 -12.49
N TYR A 50 7.59 0.69 -12.57
CA TYR A 50 6.72 0.45 -13.72
C TYR A 50 5.53 1.40 -13.81
N GLY A 51 5.03 1.90 -12.68
CA GLY A 51 3.97 2.92 -12.66
C GLY A 51 4.45 4.23 -13.27
N VAL A 52 5.66 4.66 -12.88
CA VAL A 52 6.30 5.85 -13.46
C VAL A 52 6.64 5.65 -14.94
N GLU A 53 7.09 4.45 -15.32
CA GLU A 53 7.29 4.09 -16.74
C GLU A 53 5.98 4.24 -17.54
N ALA A 54 4.86 3.71 -17.01
CA ALA A 54 3.56 3.79 -17.65
C ALA A 54 3.03 5.23 -17.75
N ILE A 55 3.19 6.05 -16.69
CA ILE A 55 2.83 7.48 -16.70
C ILE A 55 3.60 8.22 -17.79
N LYS A 56 4.91 7.98 -17.88
CA LYS A 56 5.76 8.59 -18.92
C LYS A 56 5.29 8.20 -20.32
N ALA A 57 4.99 6.92 -20.54
CA ALA A 57 4.47 6.45 -21.81
C ALA A 57 3.12 7.09 -22.16
N HIS A 58 2.23 7.24 -21.17
CA HIS A 58 0.94 7.91 -21.35
C HIS A 58 1.12 9.38 -21.75
N LEU A 59 1.97 10.13 -21.05
CA LEU A 59 2.22 11.55 -21.34
C LEU A 59 2.91 11.78 -22.69
N ALA A 60 3.74 10.85 -23.14
CA ALA A 60 4.36 10.92 -24.47
C ALA A 60 3.33 10.77 -25.60
N GLN A 61 2.31 9.94 -25.40
CA GLN A 61 1.24 9.72 -26.38
C GLN A 61 0.12 10.76 -26.27
N ASN A 62 -0.16 11.21 -25.05
CA ASN A 62 -1.23 12.14 -24.71
C ASN A 62 -0.61 13.33 -23.96
N PRO A 63 0.05 14.28 -24.64
CA PRO A 63 0.67 15.40 -23.96
C PRO A 63 -0.37 16.26 -23.23
N PRO A 64 -0.02 16.87 -22.08
CA PRO A 64 -0.91 17.79 -21.39
C PRO A 64 -1.22 19.01 -22.29
N GLN A 65 -2.34 19.68 -22.02
CA GLN A 65 -2.69 20.91 -22.72
C GLN A 65 -1.62 22.00 -22.48
N ALA A 66 -1.47 22.92 -23.44
CA ALA A 66 -0.52 24.02 -23.32
C ALA A 66 -0.74 24.80 -22.01
N GLY A 67 0.31 24.96 -21.21
CA GLY A 67 0.27 25.64 -19.92
C GLY A 67 -0.15 24.77 -18.73
N HIS A 68 -0.56 23.52 -18.94
CA HIS A 68 -0.84 22.57 -17.86
C HIS A 68 0.42 21.81 -17.44
N MET A 69 0.65 21.66 -16.14
CA MET A 69 1.78 20.91 -15.59
C MET A 69 1.30 19.79 -14.66
N ASN A 70 1.88 18.61 -14.84
CA ASN A 70 1.72 17.47 -13.94
C ASN A 70 2.85 17.48 -12.90
N TRP A 71 2.51 17.61 -11.63
CA TRP A 71 3.45 17.58 -10.50
C TRP A 71 3.37 16.23 -9.79
N PHE A 72 4.54 15.64 -9.50
CA PHE A 72 4.62 14.30 -8.92
C PHE A 72 5.15 14.37 -7.49
N ILE A 73 4.33 13.96 -6.52
CA ILE A 73 4.64 14.06 -5.09
C ILE A 73 5.22 12.72 -4.63
N PRO A 74 6.52 12.66 -4.29
CA PRO A 74 7.15 11.41 -3.87
C PRO A 74 6.79 11.04 -2.43
N THR A 75 6.75 9.74 -2.15
CA THR A 75 6.58 9.16 -0.80
C THR A 75 7.90 8.77 -0.13
N GLY A 76 8.98 9.43 -0.49
CA GLY A 76 10.31 9.15 0.05
C GLY A 76 11.42 9.44 -0.96
N TRP A 77 12.66 9.28 -0.49
CA TRP A 77 13.85 9.57 -1.28
C TRP A 77 13.96 8.73 -2.56
N ASN A 78 13.69 7.43 -2.47
CA ASN A 78 13.74 6.54 -3.63
C ASN A 78 12.65 6.87 -4.66
N SER A 79 11.43 7.18 -4.20
CA SER A 79 10.35 7.63 -5.08
C SER A 79 10.76 8.88 -5.86
N LYS A 80 11.31 9.89 -5.18
CA LYS A 80 11.82 11.12 -5.82
C LYS A 80 12.83 10.82 -6.93
N LYS A 81 13.79 9.94 -6.66
CA LYS A 81 14.80 9.54 -7.66
C LYS A 81 14.19 8.87 -8.89
N VAL A 82 13.18 8.03 -8.71
CA VAL A 82 12.50 7.36 -9.82
C VAL A 82 11.76 8.38 -10.70
N ILE A 83 11.10 9.37 -10.10
CA ILE A 83 10.44 10.47 -10.81
C ILE A 83 11.46 11.27 -11.64
N GLU A 84 12.56 11.70 -11.02
CA GLU A 84 13.61 12.49 -11.67
C GLU A 84 14.29 11.72 -12.81
N ALA A 85 14.62 10.45 -12.59
CA ALA A 85 15.23 9.59 -13.60
C ALA A 85 14.32 9.36 -14.82
N ALA A 86 12.99 9.43 -14.63
CA ALA A 86 12.05 9.35 -15.73
C ALA A 86 11.94 10.66 -16.55
N GLY A 87 12.47 11.77 -16.04
CA GLY A 87 12.32 13.11 -16.62
C GLY A 87 11.01 13.80 -16.24
N LEU A 88 10.35 13.32 -15.18
CA LEU A 88 9.15 13.94 -14.60
C LEU A 88 9.55 14.95 -13.50
N ILE A 89 8.63 15.83 -13.14
CA ILE A 89 8.91 16.95 -12.22
C ILE A 89 8.43 16.62 -10.80
N PRO A 90 9.34 16.34 -9.84
CA PRO A 90 8.93 16.10 -8.46
C PRO A 90 8.51 17.41 -7.78
N LEU A 91 7.50 17.32 -6.92
CA LEU A 91 7.07 18.40 -6.01
C LEU A 91 7.11 17.88 -4.57
N ALA A 92 7.79 18.58 -3.67
CA ALA A 92 7.81 18.20 -2.26
C ALA A 92 6.40 18.34 -1.64
N PHE A 93 6.06 17.44 -0.70
CA PHE A 93 4.73 17.40 -0.09
C PHE A 93 4.35 18.71 0.62
N ASP A 94 5.31 19.34 1.28
CA ASP A 94 5.17 20.62 1.98
C ASP A 94 5.10 21.84 1.05
N SER A 95 5.36 21.65 -0.24
CA SER A 95 5.18 22.68 -1.28
C SER A 95 3.77 22.68 -1.87
N LEU A 96 2.90 21.75 -1.48
CA LEU A 96 1.50 21.74 -1.90
C LEU A 96 0.73 22.94 -1.30
N PRO A 97 -0.12 23.63 -2.10
CA PRO A 97 -1.05 24.62 -1.57
C PRO A 97 -1.89 24.02 -0.44
N ALA A 98 -2.21 24.81 0.60
CA ALA A 98 -2.85 24.30 1.82
C ALA A 98 -4.16 23.54 1.57
N ASP A 99 -4.94 23.97 0.59
CA ASP A 99 -6.23 23.40 0.18
C ASP A 99 -6.12 22.40 -0.99
N ALA A 100 -4.91 22.16 -1.51
CA ALA A 100 -4.71 21.21 -2.59
C ALA A 100 -4.88 19.76 -2.12
N MET A 101 -5.60 19.00 -2.94
CA MET A 101 -5.74 17.56 -2.88
C MET A 101 -5.12 16.96 -4.14
N MET A 102 -4.36 15.89 -3.99
CA MET A 102 -3.85 15.12 -5.13
C MET A 102 -5.00 14.46 -5.89
N ASP A 103 -4.88 14.32 -7.21
CA ASP A 103 -5.89 13.70 -8.06
C ASP A 103 -5.92 12.18 -7.91
N VAL A 104 -4.72 11.61 -7.76
CA VAL A 104 -4.47 10.18 -7.58
C VAL A 104 -3.11 9.98 -6.91
N CYS A 105 -2.99 8.94 -6.09
CA CYS A 105 -1.72 8.42 -5.61
C CYS A 105 -1.58 6.97 -6.07
N PHE A 106 -0.47 6.63 -6.71
CA PHE A 106 -0.13 5.25 -7.06
C PHE A 106 0.94 4.74 -6.10
N ASP A 107 0.69 3.63 -5.42
CA ASP A 107 1.67 3.02 -4.51
C ASP A 107 1.52 1.50 -4.47
N GLY A 108 2.54 0.78 -4.00
CA GLY A 108 2.49 -0.65 -3.77
C GLY A 108 2.07 -1.03 -2.35
N ALA A 109 1.92 -2.33 -2.12
CA ALA A 109 1.69 -2.91 -0.80
C ALA A 109 2.56 -4.15 -0.57
N ASP A 110 2.84 -4.42 0.71
CA ASP A 110 3.52 -5.64 1.14
C ASP A 110 2.57 -6.83 1.21
N GLU A 111 1.30 -6.57 1.55
CA GLU A 111 0.16 -7.49 1.55
C GLU A 111 -1.16 -6.69 1.46
N VAL A 112 -2.20 -7.28 0.84
CA VAL A 112 -3.54 -6.69 0.66
C VAL A 112 -4.59 -7.75 1.00
N ASP A 113 -5.60 -7.41 1.79
CA ASP A 113 -6.71 -8.32 2.12
C ASP A 113 -7.93 -8.20 1.20
N ASP A 114 -8.96 -9.03 1.42
CA ASP A 114 -10.19 -9.05 0.61
C ASP A 114 -11.05 -7.77 0.76
N GLU A 115 -10.83 -6.96 1.81
CA GLU A 115 -11.51 -5.68 2.04
C GLU A 115 -10.69 -4.48 1.53
N LEU A 116 -9.56 -4.76 0.88
CA LEU A 116 -8.58 -3.79 0.40
C LEU A 116 -7.91 -3.00 1.54
N ASN A 117 -7.73 -3.61 2.71
CA ASN A 117 -6.73 -3.12 3.66
C ASN A 117 -5.34 -3.60 3.21
N CYS A 118 -4.31 -2.82 3.52
CA CYS A 118 -2.94 -3.13 3.13
C CYS A 118 -1.99 -3.13 4.34
N ILE A 119 -1.02 -4.04 4.33
CA ILE A 119 0.24 -3.82 5.05
C ILE A 119 1.21 -3.13 4.10
N LYS A 120 1.85 -2.07 4.59
CA LYS A 120 2.91 -1.30 3.93
C LYS A 120 4.04 -1.02 4.91
N GLY A 121 5.17 -0.56 4.38
CA GLY A 121 6.34 -0.18 5.17
C GLY A 121 7.51 -1.16 5.13
N GLY A 122 7.48 -2.18 4.29
CA GLY A 122 8.64 -3.04 4.00
C GLY A 122 9.87 -2.24 3.54
N GLY A 123 9.63 -1.16 2.77
CA GLY A 123 10.66 -0.20 2.35
C GLY A 123 10.98 0.91 3.35
N ALA A 124 10.43 0.89 4.57
CA ALA A 124 10.64 1.90 5.63
C ALA A 124 10.26 3.35 5.23
N CYS A 125 9.27 3.50 4.34
CA CYS A 125 8.74 4.79 3.85
C CYS A 125 7.31 5.09 4.33
N LEU A 126 6.75 4.26 5.23
CA LEU A 126 5.31 4.17 5.51
C LEU A 126 4.66 5.49 5.94
N PHE A 127 5.38 6.36 6.66
CA PHE A 127 4.85 7.65 7.08
C PHE A 127 4.56 8.57 5.88
N GLN A 128 5.54 8.74 4.99
CA GLN A 128 5.36 9.57 3.79
C GLN A 128 4.35 8.94 2.82
N GLU A 129 4.37 7.61 2.66
CA GLU A 129 3.37 6.88 1.89
C GLU A 129 1.96 7.19 2.37
N LYS A 130 1.74 7.18 3.69
CA LYS A 130 0.43 7.49 4.28
C LYS A 130 0.06 8.95 4.16
N LEU A 131 0.99 9.88 4.40
CA LEU A 131 0.74 11.31 4.23
C LEU A 131 0.24 11.63 2.81
N VAL A 132 0.90 11.06 1.81
CA VAL A 132 0.52 11.25 0.41
C VAL A 132 -0.84 10.59 0.12
N ALA A 133 -1.04 9.34 0.53
CA ALA A 133 -2.30 8.63 0.31
C ALA A 133 -3.50 9.36 0.95
N CYS A 134 -3.36 9.84 2.20
CA CYS A 134 -4.41 10.56 2.92
C CYS A 134 -4.72 11.93 2.31
N ARG A 135 -3.75 12.58 1.64
CA ARG A 135 -3.98 13.85 0.90
C ARG A 135 -4.32 13.63 -0.57
N SER A 136 -4.75 12.42 -0.92
CA SER A 136 -5.13 12.06 -2.28
C SER A 136 -6.62 11.83 -2.41
N ARG A 137 -7.16 12.41 -3.47
CA ARG A 137 -8.29 11.78 -4.12
C ARG A 137 -7.80 10.46 -4.67
N LYS A 138 -8.44 9.32 -4.58
CA LYS A 138 -7.95 8.05 -5.17
C LYS A 138 -6.50 7.62 -4.82
N PHE A 139 -6.38 6.62 -3.96
CA PHE A 139 -5.20 5.77 -3.80
C PHE A 139 -5.29 4.53 -4.70
N VAL A 140 -4.37 4.26 -5.60
CA VAL A 140 -4.36 3.08 -6.47
C VAL A 140 -3.24 2.16 -6.02
N CYS A 141 -3.59 0.95 -5.57
CA CYS A 141 -2.63 -0.02 -5.09
C CYS A 141 -2.12 -0.90 -6.24
N ILE A 142 -0.85 -0.76 -6.61
CA ILE A 142 -0.20 -1.56 -7.66
C ILE A 142 0.61 -2.69 -7.02
N ALA A 143 0.14 -3.93 -7.19
CA ALA A 143 0.75 -5.10 -6.57
C ALA A 143 0.70 -6.33 -7.48
N ASP A 144 1.66 -7.23 -7.32
CA ASP A 144 1.63 -8.55 -7.97
C ASP A 144 0.71 -9.52 -7.22
N TYR A 145 0.32 -10.61 -7.87
CA TYR A 145 -0.69 -11.57 -7.38
C TYR A 145 -0.36 -12.17 -6.01
N ARG A 146 0.91 -12.24 -5.59
CA ARG A 146 1.29 -12.82 -4.29
C ARG A 146 0.86 -11.95 -3.11
N LYS A 147 0.65 -10.65 -3.37
CA LYS A 147 0.29 -9.66 -2.37
C LYS A 147 -1.17 -9.76 -1.95
N ALA A 148 -2.04 -10.31 -2.80
CA ALA A 148 -3.45 -10.51 -2.49
C ALA A 148 -3.65 -11.74 -1.59
N GLN A 149 -4.19 -11.51 -0.39
CA GLN A 149 -4.49 -12.51 0.63
C GLN A 149 -5.93 -12.33 1.11
N ARG A 150 -6.48 -13.32 1.80
CA ARG A 150 -7.83 -13.17 2.38
C ARG A 150 -7.85 -12.23 3.59
N ARG A 151 -6.76 -12.21 4.34
CA ARG A 151 -6.58 -11.43 5.57
C ARG A 151 -5.14 -10.94 5.65
N LEU A 152 -4.95 -9.84 6.36
CA LEU A 152 -3.61 -9.37 6.70
C LEU A 152 -2.93 -10.29 7.73
N LEU A 153 -1.60 -10.29 7.70
CA LEU A 153 -0.71 -11.18 8.43
C LEU A 153 -0.85 -12.65 8.01
N THR A 154 -0.99 -12.89 6.70
CA THR A 154 -1.05 -14.25 6.12
C THR A 154 0.31 -14.69 5.61
N GLN A 155 0.86 -13.96 4.64
CA GLN A 155 2.18 -14.19 4.03
C GLN A 155 3.20 -13.15 4.49
N TRP A 156 2.77 -11.91 4.74
CA TRP A 156 3.61 -10.88 5.34
C TRP A 156 3.54 -10.97 6.87
N PRO A 157 4.65 -11.23 7.58
CA PRO A 157 4.57 -11.76 8.95
C PRO A 157 4.43 -10.70 10.07
N SER A 158 4.60 -9.41 9.77
CA SER A 158 4.67 -8.35 10.77
C SER A 158 4.06 -7.04 10.28
N ILE A 159 3.57 -6.23 11.21
CA ILE A 159 3.17 -4.85 10.92
C ILE A 159 4.40 -3.96 11.14
N PRO A 160 4.89 -3.24 10.12
CA PRO A 160 5.92 -2.21 10.31
C PRO A 160 5.36 -1.03 11.10
N ILE A 161 6.09 -0.53 12.09
CA ILE A 161 5.67 0.60 12.93
C ILE A 161 6.83 1.57 13.05
N GLU A 162 6.61 2.81 12.63
CA GLU A 162 7.60 3.87 12.72
C GLU A 162 7.55 4.53 14.10
N VAL A 163 8.69 4.59 14.79
CA VAL A 163 8.77 4.97 16.20
C VAL A 163 9.95 5.90 16.50
N ALA A 164 9.74 6.78 17.47
CA ALA A 164 10.79 7.68 17.94
C ALA A 164 11.97 6.85 18.51
N PRO A 165 13.22 7.14 18.11
CA PRO A 165 14.39 6.38 18.58
C PRO A 165 14.55 6.32 20.11
N ILE A 166 14.10 7.33 20.84
CA ILE A 166 14.15 7.33 22.31
C ILE A 166 13.10 6.40 22.94
N ALA A 167 12.02 6.11 22.24
CA ALA A 167 10.84 5.40 22.76
C ALA A 167 10.74 3.94 22.29
N TYR A 168 11.62 3.45 21.40
CA TYR A 168 11.42 2.14 20.77
C TYR A 168 11.27 1.00 21.80
N LYS A 169 12.04 1.01 22.90
CA LYS A 169 11.95 -0.03 23.93
C LYS A 169 10.58 -0.04 24.62
N SER A 170 10.06 1.13 25.02
CA SER A 170 8.74 1.22 25.65
C SER A 170 7.62 0.86 24.68
N VAL A 171 7.77 1.22 23.40
CA VAL A 171 6.81 0.81 22.36
C VAL A 171 6.82 -0.70 22.16
N MET A 172 8.00 -1.35 22.11
CA MET A 172 8.10 -2.82 22.02
C MET A 172 7.38 -3.53 23.18
N GLU A 173 7.55 -3.05 24.43
CA GLU A 173 6.85 -3.62 25.58
C GLU A 173 5.33 -3.42 25.51
N ALA A 174 4.87 -2.25 25.06
CA ALA A 174 3.45 -2.01 24.84
C ALA A 174 2.86 -2.94 23.76
N LEU A 175 3.59 -3.16 22.66
CA LEU A 175 3.17 -4.08 21.60
C LEU A 175 3.09 -5.53 22.09
N LYS A 176 4.05 -5.97 22.92
CA LYS A 176 4.00 -7.30 23.57
C LYS A 176 2.76 -7.43 24.46
N ALA A 177 2.46 -6.40 25.26
CA ALA A 177 1.28 -6.38 26.11
C ALA A 177 -0.04 -6.41 25.32
N MET A 178 -0.05 -5.92 24.07
CA MET A 178 -1.17 -6.02 23.13
C MET A 178 -1.26 -7.37 22.41
N GLY A 179 -0.34 -8.31 22.68
CA GLY A 179 -0.34 -9.65 22.08
C GLY A 179 0.57 -9.80 20.87
N SER A 180 1.46 -8.83 20.59
CA SER A 180 2.51 -9.04 19.60
C SER A 180 3.50 -10.11 20.08
N MET A 181 3.76 -11.12 19.25
CA MET A 181 4.47 -12.32 19.68
C MET A 181 5.97 -12.09 19.94
N SER A 182 6.61 -11.28 19.08
CA SER A 182 8.04 -10.98 19.14
C SER A 182 8.33 -9.72 18.32
N PRO A 183 7.92 -8.52 18.78
CA PRO A 183 8.23 -7.29 18.07
C PRO A 183 9.75 -7.08 18.08
N GLN A 184 10.31 -6.71 16.94
CA GLN A 184 11.76 -6.52 16.75
C GLN A 184 12.06 -5.16 16.14
N LEU A 185 13.13 -4.52 16.61
CA LEU A 185 13.68 -3.35 15.94
C LEU A 185 14.28 -3.80 14.61
N ARG A 186 13.88 -3.17 13.50
CA ARG A 186 14.36 -3.54 12.17
C ARG A 186 15.81 -3.10 12.00
N GLU A 187 16.69 -4.06 11.74
CA GLU A 187 18.11 -3.81 11.44
C GLU A 187 18.36 -3.86 9.93
N HIS A 188 19.43 -3.22 9.49
CA HIS A 188 19.91 -3.40 8.12
C HIS A 188 20.35 -4.86 7.91
N SER A 189 20.28 -5.32 6.66
CA SER A 189 20.81 -6.65 6.27
C SER A 189 22.31 -6.81 6.59
N LEU A 190 23.04 -5.69 6.73
CA LEU A 190 24.41 -5.65 7.20
C LEU A 190 24.43 -5.25 8.69
N SER A 191 24.62 -6.25 9.56
CA SER A 191 24.57 -6.16 11.04
C SER A 191 25.47 -5.09 11.69
N LYS A 192 26.38 -4.46 10.95
CA LYS A 192 27.33 -3.45 11.47
C LYS A 192 26.78 -2.01 11.46
N THR A 193 25.57 -1.78 10.95
CA THR A 193 25.05 -0.43 10.69
C THR A 193 23.98 0.04 11.68
N GLY A 194 23.62 -0.81 12.65
CA GLY A 194 22.59 -0.50 13.64
C GLY A 194 21.17 -0.60 13.07
N PRO A 195 20.18 -0.03 13.78
CA PRO A 195 18.78 -0.02 13.34
C PRO A 195 18.60 0.75 12.04
N ILE A 196 17.64 0.32 11.23
CA ILE A 196 17.19 1.11 10.07
C ILE A 196 16.65 2.44 10.56
N GLN A 197 17.11 3.51 9.93
CA GLN A 197 16.59 4.84 10.10
C GLN A 197 15.76 5.25 8.88
N THR A 198 14.55 5.75 9.11
CA THR A 198 13.67 6.26 8.05
C THR A 198 14.15 7.62 7.53
N ASP A 199 13.59 8.08 6.40
CA ASP A 199 13.82 9.43 5.87
C ASP A 199 13.51 10.54 6.92
N GLN A 200 12.68 10.23 7.92
CA GLN A 200 12.26 11.14 9.00
C GLN A 200 13.16 11.02 10.22
N SER A 201 14.22 10.22 10.15
CA SER A 201 15.13 9.94 11.25
C SER A 201 14.55 9.09 12.38
N PHE A 202 13.46 8.36 12.14
CA PHE A 202 12.81 7.45 13.09
C PHE A 202 13.27 6.00 12.88
N TYR A 203 12.93 5.10 13.81
CA TYR A 203 13.18 3.67 13.66
C TYR A 203 11.94 2.93 13.20
N ILE A 204 12.13 1.71 12.68
CA ILE A 204 11.03 0.77 12.39
C ILE A 204 11.06 -0.38 13.39
N ILE A 205 9.91 -0.71 13.98
CA ILE A 205 9.65 -1.97 14.67
C ILE A 205 8.80 -2.85 13.74
N ASP A 206 9.20 -4.09 13.55
CA ASP A 206 8.38 -5.14 12.96
C ASP A 206 7.62 -5.87 14.06
N ALA A 207 6.29 -5.70 14.11
CA ALA A 207 5.45 -6.29 15.14
C ALA A 207 4.59 -7.43 14.58
N PRO A 208 4.95 -8.71 14.82
CA PRO A 208 4.13 -9.84 14.43
C PRO A 208 2.93 -9.97 15.37
N PHE A 209 1.73 -10.09 14.79
CA PHE A 209 0.47 -10.39 15.49
C PHE A 209 -0.17 -11.63 14.88
N LYS A 210 -1.26 -12.10 15.48
CA LYS A 210 -2.12 -13.11 14.83
C LYS A 210 -2.74 -12.50 13.56
N GLN A 211 -3.14 -13.37 12.64
CA GLN A 211 -3.90 -12.97 11.46
C GLN A 211 -5.10 -12.10 11.85
N LEU A 212 -5.28 -10.97 11.16
CA LEU A 212 -6.27 -9.97 11.57
C LEU A 212 -7.68 -10.38 11.12
N LEU A 213 -8.66 -9.97 11.93
CA LEU A 213 -10.07 -10.00 11.54
C LEU A 213 -10.37 -8.86 10.56
N THR A 214 -11.21 -9.14 9.56
CA THR A 214 -11.73 -8.10 8.68
C THR A 214 -13.05 -7.55 9.26
N ARG A 215 -13.56 -6.44 8.72
CA ARG A 215 -14.86 -5.86 9.14
C ARG A 215 -15.98 -6.88 9.03
N THR A 216 -15.99 -7.66 7.94
CA THR A 216 -16.95 -8.75 7.69
C THR A 216 -16.97 -9.80 8.81
N ASP A 217 -15.84 -10.09 9.44
CA ASP A 217 -15.79 -11.05 10.55
C ASP A 217 -16.41 -10.48 11.83
N VAL A 218 -16.12 -9.22 12.11
CA VAL A 218 -16.66 -8.49 13.27
C VAL A 218 -18.18 -8.35 13.13
N GLU A 219 -18.67 -8.04 11.93
CA GLU A 219 -20.10 -8.01 11.61
C GLU A 219 -20.79 -9.37 11.81
N LYS A 220 -20.06 -10.48 11.64
CA LYS A 220 -20.53 -11.84 11.92
C LYS A 220 -20.41 -12.23 13.40
N GLY A 221 -20.01 -11.30 14.27
CA GLY A 221 -19.99 -11.47 15.72
C GLY A 221 -18.65 -11.94 16.29
N GLN A 222 -17.56 -11.91 15.52
CA GLN A 222 -16.22 -12.16 16.08
C GLN A 222 -15.71 -10.94 16.86
N ASP A 223 -14.99 -11.18 17.95
CA ASP A 223 -14.42 -10.12 18.79
C ASP A 223 -13.05 -9.69 18.25
N GLY A 224 -13.01 -8.51 17.63
CA GLY A 224 -11.78 -7.84 17.15
C GLY A 224 -11.13 -6.89 18.16
N GLY A 225 -11.61 -6.86 19.41
CA GLY A 225 -11.21 -5.88 20.41
C GLY A 225 -9.86 -6.11 21.10
N GLY A 226 -9.10 -7.13 20.69
CA GLY A 226 -7.80 -7.47 21.28
C GLY A 226 -7.84 -8.58 22.33
N LYS A 227 -9.01 -9.16 22.58
CA LYS A 227 -9.16 -10.30 23.51
C LYS A 227 -8.30 -11.47 23.02
N ASP A 228 -7.50 -12.04 23.92
CA ASP A 228 -6.56 -13.13 23.64
C ASP A 228 -5.57 -12.82 22.48
N GLY A 229 -5.29 -11.53 22.24
CA GLY A 229 -4.42 -11.05 21.16
C GLY A 229 -5.03 -11.18 19.75
N VAL A 230 -6.35 -11.35 19.66
CA VAL A 230 -7.10 -11.33 18.39
C VAL A 230 -7.62 -9.93 18.15
N TRP A 231 -7.29 -9.37 16.99
CA TRP A 231 -7.64 -8.00 16.64
C TRP A 231 -8.27 -7.92 15.26
N ASP A 232 -9.20 -6.99 15.07
CA ASP A 232 -9.52 -6.48 13.74
C ASP A 232 -8.53 -5.40 13.29
N VAL A 233 -8.49 -5.15 11.98
CA VAL A 233 -7.54 -4.21 11.35
C VAL A 233 -7.67 -2.79 11.91
N ASP A 234 -8.89 -2.26 11.98
CA ASP A 234 -9.17 -0.87 12.35
C ASP A 234 -8.81 -0.62 13.82
N THR A 235 -9.26 -1.53 14.70
CA THR A 235 -9.03 -1.43 16.16
C THR A 235 -7.55 -1.54 16.50
N LEU A 236 -6.82 -2.49 15.89
CA LEU A 236 -5.38 -2.65 16.14
C LEU A 236 -4.60 -1.42 15.68
N ALA A 237 -4.86 -0.94 14.46
CA ALA A 237 -4.17 0.21 13.90
C ALA A 237 -4.33 1.44 14.79
N LYS A 238 -5.56 1.73 15.23
CA LYS A 238 -5.84 2.83 16.16
C LYS A 238 -5.12 2.64 17.49
N ARG A 239 -5.18 1.43 18.06
CA ARG A 239 -4.58 1.17 19.37
C ARG A 239 -3.06 1.30 19.37
N ILE A 240 -2.39 0.85 18.32
CA ILE A 240 -0.95 1.04 18.14
C ILE A 240 -0.63 2.53 17.99
N LYS A 241 -1.43 3.26 17.18
CA LYS A 241 -1.22 4.68 16.92
C LYS A 241 -1.33 5.56 18.18
N GLU A 242 -2.09 5.13 19.18
CA GLU A 242 -2.22 5.80 20.48
C GLU A 242 -1.00 5.63 21.41
N ILE A 243 -0.06 4.72 21.10
CA ILE A 243 1.12 4.49 21.94
C ILE A 243 2.07 5.69 21.82
N ASN A 244 2.41 6.31 22.96
CA ASN A 244 3.41 7.39 23.00
C ASN A 244 4.74 6.94 22.40
N GLY A 245 5.22 7.68 21.40
CA GLY A 245 6.44 7.37 20.66
C GLY A 245 6.19 6.67 19.32
N VAL A 246 4.97 6.24 19.00
CA VAL A 246 4.61 5.79 17.65
C VAL A 246 4.38 7.00 16.75
N LEU A 247 5.20 7.12 15.71
CA LEU A 247 4.98 8.10 14.64
C LEU A 247 3.94 7.59 13.67
N GLU A 248 4.01 6.32 13.23
CA GLU A 248 3.03 5.80 12.28
C GLU A 248 2.98 4.27 12.21
N VAL A 249 1.86 3.72 11.74
CA VAL A 249 1.58 2.27 11.65
C VAL A 249 1.47 1.82 10.20
N GLY A 250 2.09 0.70 9.82
CA GLY A 250 2.07 0.14 8.48
C GLY A 250 0.74 -0.49 8.04
N LEU A 251 -0.33 -0.35 8.81
CA LEU A 251 -1.68 -0.79 8.41
C LEU A 251 -2.38 0.36 7.69
N PHE A 252 -2.72 0.17 6.41
CA PHE A 252 -3.50 1.07 5.56
C PHE A 252 -4.92 0.53 5.41
N HIS A 253 -5.87 1.20 6.06
CA HIS A 253 -7.24 0.71 6.21
C HIS A 253 -8.24 1.82 5.90
N GLY A 254 -9.54 1.56 6.06
CA GLY A 254 -10.59 2.57 5.86
C GLY A 254 -11.69 2.14 4.91
N GLN A 255 -12.33 3.12 4.27
CA GLN A 255 -13.28 2.85 3.18
C GLN A 255 -12.53 2.56 1.88
N ASN A 256 -12.96 1.52 1.18
CA ASN A 256 -12.42 1.21 -0.15
C ASN A 256 -13.17 1.94 -1.28
N GLY A 257 -12.64 1.87 -2.50
CA GLY A 257 -13.22 2.57 -3.66
C GLY A 257 -14.65 2.16 -3.98
N ASP A 258 -15.01 0.88 -3.77
CA ASP A 258 -16.36 0.36 -4.04
C ASP A 258 -17.37 0.87 -3.01
N GLU A 259 -16.98 0.92 -1.74
CA GLU A 259 -17.79 1.46 -0.64
C GLU A 259 -18.09 2.95 -0.88
N VAL A 260 -17.07 3.74 -1.24
CA VAL A 260 -17.26 5.17 -1.55
C VAL A 260 -18.20 5.35 -2.76
N ALA A 261 -17.97 4.61 -3.86
CA ALA A 261 -18.83 4.67 -5.04
C ALA A 261 -20.29 4.31 -4.73
N SER A 262 -20.51 3.29 -3.88
CA SER A 262 -21.86 2.89 -3.46
C SER A 262 -22.56 3.95 -2.59
N THR A 263 -21.79 4.78 -1.89
CA THR A 263 -22.28 5.84 -0.99
C THR A 263 -22.64 7.10 -1.78
N GLU A 264 -21.85 7.47 -2.80
CA GLU A 264 -22.13 8.59 -3.70
C GLU A 264 -23.43 8.39 -4.51
N VAL A 265 -23.72 7.15 -4.94
CA VAL A 265 -24.96 6.80 -5.67
C VAL A 265 -26.22 6.95 -4.81
N LYS A 266 -26.12 6.94 -3.47
CA LYS A 266 -27.25 7.03 -2.54
C LYS A 266 -27.67 8.46 -2.17
N GLY A 267 -27.07 9.48 -2.79
CA GLY A 267 -27.57 10.85 -2.74
C GLY A 267 -27.19 11.63 -1.49
N LYS A 268 -26.11 12.40 -1.59
CA LYS A 268 -25.96 13.75 -0.99
C LYS A 268 -24.82 14.46 -1.74
N ASP A 269 -25.18 15.50 -2.49
CA ASP A 269 -24.25 16.53 -2.92
C ASP A 269 -23.72 17.24 -1.66
N THR A 270 -22.54 16.86 -1.15
CA THR A 270 -21.81 17.66 -0.16
C THR A 270 -20.62 18.33 -0.83
N LYS A 271 -20.93 19.37 -1.62
CA LYS A 271 -19.97 20.44 -1.87
C LYS A 271 -19.55 21.04 -0.52
N GLY A 272 -18.30 20.83 -0.11
CA GLY A 272 -17.64 21.69 0.88
C GLY A 272 -17.46 21.17 2.31
N GLU A 273 -17.42 19.87 2.58
CA GLU A 273 -17.05 19.36 3.91
C GLU A 273 -15.71 18.60 3.88
N CYS A 274 -14.65 19.36 3.62
CA CYS A 274 -13.27 18.90 3.67
C CYS A 274 -12.53 19.69 4.75
N PHE A 275 -12.79 19.50 6.04
CA PHE A 275 -11.96 20.11 7.09
C PHE A 275 -12.03 19.32 8.40
N ALA A 276 -10.90 18.71 8.76
CA ALA A 276 -10.41 18.56 10.13
C ALA A 276 -11.39 18.00 11.18
N GLN A 277 -11.74 16.71 11.09
CA GLN A 277 -11.98 15.80 12.25
C GLN A 277 -12.49 14.42 11.80
N ARG A 278 -11.65 13.63 11.12
CA ARG A 278 -11.71 12.16 11.13
C ARG A 278 -10.27 11.64 11.08
N GLN A 279 -9.69 11.35 12.23
CA GLN A 279 -8.40 10.64 12.32
C GLN A 279 -8.53 9.13 12.00
N ASN A 280 -9.42 8.78 11.07
CA ASN A 280 -9.56 7.43 10.53
C ASN A 280 -9.36 7.57 9.03
N TYR A 281 -8.16 7.21 8.58
CA TYR A 281 -7.92 6.45 7.37
C TYR A 281 -9.07 6.39 6.35
N GLU A 282 -9.02 7.26 5.33
CA GLU A 282 -9.88 7.21 4.14
C GLU A 282 -9.02 7.47 2.89
N GLY A 283 -7.98 6.65 2.72
CA GLY A 283 -7.23 6.56 1.47
C GLY A 283 -8.07 5.78 0.45
N ARG A 284 -8.45 6.42 -0.65
CA ARG A 284 -9.38 5.88 -1.66
C ARG A 284 -8.80 4.70 -2.44
N GLN A 285 -8.77 3.49 -1.89
CA GLN A 285 -8.12 2.34 -2.54
C GLN A 285 -8.79 1.88 -3.85
N ALA A 286 -8.01 1.79 -4.93
CA ALA A 286 -8.38 1.30 -6.24
C ALA A 286 -7.53 0.06 -6.58
N TRP A 287 -8.24 -1.05 -6.72
CA TRP A 287 -8.00 -2.27 -7.52
C TRP A 287 -6.60 -2.88 -7.54
N THR A 288 -6.49 -4.10 -7.01
CA THR A 288 -5.41 -5.03 -7.35
C THR A 288 -5.77 -5.82 -8.61
N TYR A 289 -4.96 -5.75 -9.67
CA TYR A 289 -5.08 -6.68 -10.79
C TYR A 289 -4.42 -8.01 -10.40
N GLN A 290 -5.24 -9.03 -10.16
CA GLN A 290 -4.75 -10.39 -10.01
C GLN A 290 -4.34 -10.91 -11.40
N GLY A 291 -3.05 -11.21 -11.59
CA GLY A 291 -2.52 -11.85 -12.80
C GLY A 291 -3.05 -13.26 -13.11
N ARG A 292 -4.26 -13.62 -12.67
CA ARG A 292 -4.88 -14.94 -12.90
C ARG A 292 -5.33 -15.18 -14.34
N ASP A 293 -5.27 -14.19 -15.22
CA ASP A 293 -5.67 -14.37 -16.62
C ASP A 293 -4.60 -15.04 -17.50
N PHE A 294 -3.38 -15.27 -17.00
CA PHE A 294 -2.31 -15.87 -17.83
C PHE A 294 -2.53 -17.37 -18.13
N GLU A 295 -3.27 -18.10 -17.29
CA GLU A 295 -3.50 -19.54 -17.51
C GLU A 295 -4.70 -19.85 -18.41
N ARG A 296 -5.66 -18.93 -18.56
CA ARG A 296 -6.87 -19.20 -19.39
C ARG A 296 -6.69 -18.95 -20.89
N GLU A 297 -5.72 -18.13 -21.30
CA GLU A 297 -5.47 -17.89 -22.72
C GLU A 297 -4.63 -19.00 -23.37
N ASN A 298 -3.74 -19.66 -22.63
CA ASN A 298 -2.94 -20.77 -23.17
C ASN A 298 -3.69 -22.12 -23.25
N GLU A 299 -4.78 -22.30 -22.50
CA GLU A 299 -5.63 -23.51 -22.64
C GLU A 299 -6.63 -23.41 -23.80
N ARG A 300 -6.91 -22.20 -24.30
CA ARG A 300 -7.90 -21.98 -25.38
C ARG A 300 -7.31 -21.95 -26.79
N GLY A 301 -5.97 -21.91 -26.93
CA GLY A 301 -5.29 -21.95 -28.23
C GLY A 301 -5.13 -23.35 -28.84
N GLY A 302 -5.41 -24.42 -28.09
CA GLY A 302 -5.13 -25.80 -28.47
C GLY A 302 -6.37 -26.62 -28.85
N LYS A 303 -7.27 -26.12 -29.71
CA LYS A 303 -8.25 -26.93 -30.47
C LYS A 303 -9.05 -26.07 -31.43
N LYS A 304 -8.60 -26.00 -32.69
CA LYS A 304 -9.40 -26.11 -33.92
C LYS A 304 -8.53 -25.82 -35.14
N ALA A 305 -8.01 -26.89 -35.74
CA ALA A 305 -7.92 -27.02 -37.19
C ALA A 305 -8.09 -28.51 -37.49
N ALA A 306 -9.21 -28.82 -38.14
CA ALA A 306 -9.36 -30.04 -38.93
C ALA A 306 -8.55 -29.91 -40.22
#